data_AF-A0A380G3X1-F1
#
_entry.id   AF-A0A380G3X1-F1
#
_cell.length_a   1.000
_cell.length_b   1.000
_cell.length_c   1.000
_cell.angle_alpha   90.00
_cell.angle_beta   90.00
_cell.angle_gamma   90.00
#
_symmetry.space_group_name_H-M   'P 1'
#
loop_
_entity.id
_entity.type
_entity.pdbx_description
1 polymer ?
#
loop_
_entity_poly.entity_id
_entity_poly.type
_entity_poly.pdbx_seq_one_letter_code
_entity_poly.pdbx_strand_id
1 'polypeptide(L)'
;MRYSDEEFEEFFSNLTEDERDELLHEVIALTLGEADEERSIVALLDHYTIEDIKKLCKQYGITGYSGLNKSELLMHFITHLVTPKYIRESVEHISRAHQLLLVLTQQMTEIGIPFETTMEVPQSFLMYKPRRMIDDTGEILIPHEIDTKMKEAVQTDETLKELSDLYRLLIASVELYGSLPLEQLQVVYQKYMDQTLTLDALKDWLDLVEEVNPDFKNYVVEDGNITHIDFQFDQPDMLEIASKGTYYLPETKEEMLIYSERVYGIDPEQCDRVIEWVKDHFIENDYMDFIERNLMAEELGTELLLQLKHLSEAHDFMPVLEALIEEEVLDEDAFPTGLDLFDEMLNHMRRWLYLGHTSEEFKNILNHSGEKYENVIDFHQYQQRKK
;
A
#
# COMPACT_ATOMS: atom_id res chain seq x y z
N MET A 1 -7.37 -36.16 -11.34
CA MET A 1 -6.40 -36.62 -12.36
C MET A 1 -5.46 -35.45 -12.56
N ARG A 2 -4.14 -35.62 -12.43
CA ARG A 2 -3.18 -34.57 -12.76
C ARG A 2 -2.79 -34.79 -14.22
N TYR A 3 -3.05 -33.79 -15.07
CA TYR A 3 -2.48 -33.73 -16.41
C TYR A 3 -0.95 -33.62 -16.28
N SER A 4 -0.22 -34.20 -17.23
CA SER A 4 1.23 -33.96 -17.33
C SER A 4 1.50 -32.59 -17.94
N ASP A 5 2.66 -32.00 -17.64
CA ASP A 5 3.00 -30.63 -18.08
C ASP A 5 2.98 -30.52 -19.62
N GLU A 6 3.37 -31.57 -20.34
CA GLU A 6 3.27 -31.67 -21.81
C GLU A 6 1.82 -31.65 -22.33
N GLU A 7 0.88 -32.28 -21.62
CA GLU A 7 -0.55 -32.30 -21.97
C GLU A 7 -1.23 -30.95 -21.70
N PHE A 8 -0.68 -30.17 -20.77
CA PHE A 8 -1.19 -28.84 -20.41
C PHE A 8 -0.71 -27.78 -21.41
N GLU A 9 0.56 -27.83 -21.83
CA GLU A 9 1.09 -26.95 -22.89
C GLU A 9 0.47 -27.21 -24.27
N GLU A 10 0.23 -28.48 -24.62
CA GLU A 10 -0.47 -28.84 -25.86
C GLU A 10 -1.93 -28.34 -25.85
N PHE A 11 -2.57 -28.31 -24.68
CA PHE A 11 -3.92 -27.76 -24.54
C PHE A 11 -3.95 -26.23 -24.77
N PHE A 12 -3.04 -25.47 -24.14
CA PHE A 12 -3.00 -24.01 -24.27
C PHE A 12 -2.56 -23.52 -25.66
N SER A 13 -1.63 -24.24 -26.30
CA SER A 13 -1.14 -23.89 -27.65
C SER A 13 -2.18 -24.06 -28.77
N ASN A 14 -3.24 -24.83 -28.51
CA ASN A 14 -4.34 -25.08 -29.45
C ASN A 14 -5.51 -24.10 -29.30
N LEU A 15 -5.48 -23.23 -28.28
CA LEU A 15 -6.50 -22.19 -28.08
C LEU A 15 -6.17 -20.95 -28.90
N THR A 16 -7.21 -20.33 -29.48
CA THR A 16 -7.10 -19.02 -30.10
C THR A 16 -6.80 -17.94 -29.04
N GLU A 17 -6.40 -16.74 -29.47
CA GLU A 17 -6.13 -15.61 -28.57
C GLU A 17 -7.36 -15.26 -27.71
N ASP A 18 -8.53 -15.17 -28.34
CA ASP A 18 -9.81 -14.94 -27.65
C ASP A 18 -10.16 -16.06 -26.64
N GLU A 19 -9.87 -17.32 -26.97
CA GLU A 19 -10.12 -18.46 -26.08
C GLU A 19 -9.13 -18.53 -24.90
N ARG A 20 -7.89 -18.04 -25.07
CA ARG A 20 -6.91 -17.92 -23.98
C ARG A 20 -7.29 -16.82 -23.01
N ASP A 21 -7.75 -15.67 -23.52
CA ASP A 21 -8.26 -14.59 -22.69
C ASP A 21 -9.51 -15.00 -21.91
N GLU A 22 -10.43 -15.75 -22.53
CA GLU A 22 -11.62 -16.29 -21.87
C GLU A 22 -11.26 -17.31 -20.78
N LEU A 23 -10.27 -18.18 -21.03
CA LEU A 23 -9.79 -19.17 -20.06
C LEU A 23 -9.00 -18.52 -18.92
N LEU A 24 -8.23 -17.46 -19.19
CA LEU A 24 -7.56 -16.65 -18.17
C LEU A 24 -8.60 -15.90 -17.32
N HIS A 25 -9.65 -15.35 -17.93
CA HIS A 25 -10.79 -14.78 -17.20
C HIS A 25 -11.52 -15.83 -16.36
N GLU A 26 -11.70 -17.05 -16.86
CA GLU A 26 -12.31 -18.15 -16.10
C GLU A 26 -11.44 -18.64 -14.95
N VAL A 27 -10.11 -18.74 -15.14
CA VAL A 27 -9.16 -19.10 -14.08
C VAL A 27 -9.09 -17.99 -13.02
N ILE A 28 -9.03 -16.72 -13.44
CA ILE A 28 -9.11 -15.56 -12.55
C ILE A 28 -10.45 -15.57 -11.79
N ALA A 29 -11.57 -15.86 -12.47
CA ALA A 29 -12.88 -15.96 -11.85
C ALA A 29 -13.02 -17.19 -10.92
N LEU A 30 -12.31 -18.29 -11.17
CA LEU A 30 -12.23 -19.46 -10.30
C LEU A 30 -11.37 -19.16 -9.05
N THR A 31 -10.24 -18.48 -9.21
CA THR A 31 -9.40 -18.04 -8.07
C THR A 31 -10.07 -16.94 -7.23
N LEU A 32 -10.78 -15.99 -7.87
CA LEU A 32 -11.60 -14.99 -7.17
C LEU A 32 -12.85 -15.63 -6.55
N GLY A 33 -13.44 -16.64 -7.19
CA GLY A 33 -14.58 -17.39 -6.68
C GLY A 33 -14.26 -18.23 -5.44
N GLU A 34 -13.08 -18.85 -5.38
CA GLU A 34 -12.59 -19.53 -4.17
C GLU A 34 -12.26 -18.53 -3.05
N ALA A 35 -11.71 -17.35 -3.37
CA ALA A 35 -11.47 -16.28 -2.40
C ALA A 35 -12.78 -15.71 -1.81
N ASP A 36 -13.83 -15.56 -2.62
CA ASP A 36 -15.15 -15.09 -2.16
C ASP A 36 -15.87 -16.11 -1.26
N GLU A 37 -15.71 -17.41 -1.52
CA GLU A 37 -16.25 -18.48 -0.67
C GLU A 37 -15.55 -18.53 0.70
N GLU A 38 -14.22 -18.35 0.76
CA GLU A 38 -13.47 -18.32 2.02
C GLU A 38 -13.74 -17.07 2.86
N ARG A 39 -14.07 -15.96 2.20
CA ARG A 39 -14.50 -14.70 2.84
C ARG A 39 -15.97 -14.68 3.23
N SER A 40 -16.78 -15.61 2.73
CA SER A 40 -18.22 -15.61 2.97
C SER A 40 -18.55 -16.06 4.38
N ILE A 41 -19.16 -15.18 5.16
CA ILE A 41 -19.72 -15.61 6.44
C ILE A 41 -20.93 -16.54 6.26
N VAL A 42 -21.61 -16.45 5.11
CA VAL A 42 -22.65 -17.42 4.73
C VAL A 42 -22.06 -18.83 4.63
N ALA A 43 -20.88 -18.99 4.01
CA ALA A 43 -20.20 -20.28 3.94
C ALA A 43 -19.77 -20.78 5.34
N LEU A 44 -19.19 -19.90 6.16
CA LEU A 44 -18.76 -20.24 7.52
C LEU A 44 -19.91 -20.68 8.44
N LEU A 45 -21.08 -20.06 8.27
CA LEU A 45 -22.28 -20.35 9.06
C LEU A 45 -23.16 -21.44 8.43
N ASP A 46 -22.76 -22.04 7.31
CA ASP A 46 -23.57 -23.07 6.64
C ASP A 46 -23.71 -24.36 7.48
N HIS A 47 -22.93 -24.56 8.54
CA HIS A 47 -23.18 -25.68 9.45
C HIS A 47 -24.42 -25.48 10.36
N TYR A 48 -24.95 -24.25 10.48
CA TYR A 48 -26.15 -23.97 11.26
C TYR A 48 -27.44 -24.40 10.56
N THR A 49 -28.45 -24.79 11.34
CA THR A 49 -29.77 -25.11 10.77
C THR A 49 -30.57 -23.83 10.46
N ILE A 50 -31.53 -23.92 9.53
CA ILE A 50 -32.46 -22.82 9.23
C ILE A 50 -33.17 -22.34 10.51
N GLU A 51 -33.54 -23.26 11.41
CA GLU A 51 -34.20 -22.89 12.66
C GLU A 51 -33.29 -22.09 13.59
N ASP A 52 -32.00 -22.43 13.65
CA ASP A 52 -31.04 -21.72 14.50
C ASP A 52 -30.77 -20.32 13.97
N ILE A 53 -30.64 -20.16 12.66
CA ILE A 53 -30.48 -18.84 12.04
C ILE A 53 -31.74 -17.99 12.25
N LYS A 54 -32.94 -18.57 12.11
CA LYS A 54 -34.20 -17.87 12.44
C LYS A 54 -34.28 -17.45 13.92
N LYS A 55 -33.76 -18.26 14.84
CA LYS A 55 -33.65 -17.88 16.26
C LYS A 55 -32.69 -16.70 16.44
N LEU A 56 -31.54 -16.71 15.78
CA LEU A 56 -30.59 -15.59 15.79
C LEU A 56 -31.25 -14.31 15.25
N CYS A 57 -31.88 -14.36 14.08
CA CYS A 57 -32.62 -13.21 13.53
C CYS A 57 -33.64 -12.66 14.53
N LYS A 58 -34.40 -13.54 15.20
CA LYS A 58 -35.36 -13.13 16.24
C LYS A 58 -34.69 -12.49 17.46
N GLN A 59 -33.57 -13.03 17.92
CA GLN A 59 -32.80 -12.49 19.06
C GLN A 59 -32.28 -11.08 18.78
N TYR A 60 -31.83 -10.83 17.55
CA TYR A 60 -31.33 -9.52 17.11
C TYR A 60 -32.43 -8.60 16.54
N GLY A 61 -33.71 -8.98 16.65
CA GLY A 61 -34.83 -8.14 16.21
C GLY A 61 -34.96 -7.96 14.68
N ILE A 62 -34.27 -8.79 13.90
CA ILE A 62 -34.33 -8.78 12.43
C ILE A 62 -35.71 -9.33 12.01
N THR A 63 -36.30 -8.83 10.92
CA THR A 63 -37.60 -9.28 10.40
C THR A 63 -37.52 -9.53 8.90
N GLY A 64 -38.57 -10.08 8.26
CA GLY A 64 -38.61 -10.29 6.81
C GLY A 64 -38.04 -11.61 6.30
N TYR A 65 -37.65 -12.54 7.18
CA TYR A 65 -36.93 -13.76 6.81
C TYR A 65 -37.78 -15.04 6.65
N SER A 66 -39.11 -14.96 6.79
CA SER A 66 -39.96 -16.16 6.93
C SER A 66 -39.95 -17.09 5.70
N GLY A 67 -39.76 -16.53 4.51
CA GLY A 67 -39.78 -17.25 3.22
C GLY A 67 -38.42 -17.45 2.56
N LEU A 68 -37.32 -17.05 3.21
CA LEU A 68 -35.98 -17.14 2.63
C LEU A 68 -35.45 -18.58 2.71
N ASN A 69 -34.71 -18.99 1.67
CA ASN A 69 -33.88 -20.18 1.73
C ASN A 69 -32.68 -19.95 2.66
N LYS A 70 -31.86 -20.98 2.91
CA LYS A 70 -30.80 -20.90 3.92
C LYS A 70 -29.71 -19.87 3.61
N SER A 71 -29.23 -19.83 2.37
CA SER A 71 -28.21 -18.87 1.93
C SER A 71 -28.76 -17.44 1.97
N GLU A 72 -29.96 -17.23 1.42
CA GLU A 72 -30.68 -15.95 1.50
C GLU A 72 -30.91 -15.50 2.95
N LEU A 73 -31.20 -16.44 3.85
CA LEU A 73 -31.43 -16.16 5.26
C LEU A 73 -30.15 -15.73 5.99
N LEU A 74 -29.02 -16.37 5.69
CA LEU A 74 -27.72 -16.00 6.26
C LEU A 74 -27.25 -14.63 5.74
N MET A 75 -27.41 -14.38 4.44
CA MET A 75 -27.15 -13.07 3.83
C MET A 75 -28.03 -11.99 4.46
N HIS A 76 -29.33 -12.26 4.61
CA HIS A 76 -30.28 -11.34 5.26
C HIS A 76 -29.89 -11.10 6.72
N PHE A 77 -29.44 -12.13 7.44
CA PHE A 77 -28.99 -12.03 8.82
C PHE A 77 -27.78 -11.10 8.94
N ILE A 78 -26.69 -11.37 8.21
CA ILE A 78 -25.45 -10.59 8.35
C ILE A 78 -25.65 -9.13 7.94
N THR A 79 -26.35 -8.89 6.82
CA THR A 79 -26.59 -7.54 6.31
C THR A 79 -27.47 -6.71 7.23
N HIS A 80 -28.39 -7.32 7.99
CA HIS A 80 -29.23 -6.59 8.95
C HIS A 80 -28.60 -6.51 10.35
N LEU A 81 -27.69 -7.42 10.69
CA LEU A 81 -26.94 -7.39 11.93
C LEU A 81 -25.88 -6.29 11.91
N VAL A 82 -25.05 -6.28 10.86
CA VAL A 82 -23.92 -5.35 10.71
C VAL A 82 -24.45 -4.01 10.21
N THR A 83 -24.94 -3.20 11.15
CA THR A 83 -25.38 -1.82 10.93
C THR A 83 -24.27 -0.83 11.29
N PRO A 84 -24.33 0.45 10.86
CA PRO A 84 -23.37 1.47 11.32
C PRO A 84 -23.29 1.56 12.85
N LYS A 85 -24.42 1.38 13.53
CA LYS A 85 -24.48 1.31 15.00
C LYS A 85 -23.72 0.10 15.55
N TYR A 86 -23.92 -1.09 14.97
CA TYR A 86 -23.21 -2.30 15.37
C TYR A 86 -21.69 -2.17 15.17
N ILE A 87 -21.26 -1.57 14.05
CA ILE A 87 -19.85 -1.33 13.77
C ILE A 87 -19.26 -0.43 14.86
N ARG A 88 -19.89 0.73 15.13
CA ARG A 88 -19.44 1.64 16.18
C ARG A 88 -19.36 0.98 17.55
N GLU A 89 -20.42 0.29 17.96
CA GLU A 89 -20.43 -0.43 19.24
C GLU A 89 -19.31 -1.48 19.28
N SER A 90 -19.06 -2.20 18.18
CA SER A 90 -17.96 -3.18 18.13
C SER A 90 -16.58 -2.51 18.24
N VAL A 91 -16.37 -1.41 17.53
CA VAL A 91 -15.13 -0.61 17.54
C VAL A 91 -14.82 -0.09 18.94
N GLU A 92 -15.84 0.37 19.68
CA GLU A 92 -15.69 0.85 21.07
C GLU A 92 -15.25 -0.24 22.06
N HIS A 93 -15.45 -1.52 21.74
CA HIS A 93 -15.16 -2.66 22.63
C HIS A 93 -13.88 -3.43 22.29
N ILE A 94 -13.20 -3.08 21.19
CA ILE A 94 -11.92 -3.70 20.80
C ILE A 94 -10.74 -2.77 21.10
N SER A 95 -9.52 -3.32 21.21
CA SER A 95 -8.33 -2.50 21.47
C SER A 95 -7.97 -1.65 20.25
N ARG A 96 -7.22 -0.56 20.47
CA ARG A 96 -6.74 0.33 19.40
C ARG A 96 -5.95 -0.42 18.31
N ALA A 97 -5.17 -1.44 18.69
CA ALA A 97 -4.45 -2.30 17.75
C ALA A 97 -5.41 -3.07 16.83
N HIS A 98 -6.51 -3.60 17.37
CA HIS A 98 -7.54 -4.27 16.57
C HIS A 98 -8.36 -3.29 15.71
N GLN A 99 -8.55 -2.06 16.17
CA GLN A 99 -9.17 -1.01 15.36
C GLN A 99 -8.29 -0.67 14.15
N LEU A 100 -6.98 -0.52 14.36
CA LEU A 100 -6.02 -0.30 13.27
C LEU A 100 -5.97 -1.52 12.34
N LEU A 101 -5.90 -2.74 12.88
CA LEU A 101 -5.94 -3.97 12.09
C LEU A 101 -7.18 -4.02 11.18
N LEU A 102 -8.35 -3.65 11.70
CA LEU A 102 -9.58 -3.59 10.93
C LEU A 102 -9.51 -2.58 9.77
N VAL A 103 -8.92 -1.40 10.02
CA VAL A 103 -8.68 -0.37 8.99
C VAL A 103 -7.72 -0.89 7.91
N LEU A 104 -6.59 -1.45 8.29
CA LEU A 104 -5.58 -1.94 7.35
C LEU A 104 -6.09 -3.12 6.54
N THR A 105 -6.80 -4.06 7.17
CA THR A 105 -7.42 -5.19 6.48
C THR A 105 -8.43 -4.71 5.42
N GLN A 106 -9.20 -3.67 5.75
CA GLN A 106 -10.16 -3.08 4.82
C GLN A 106 -9.45 -2.42 3.63
N GLN A 107 -8.37 -1.69 3.87
CA GLN A 107 -7.58 -1.07 2.80
C GLN A 107 -6.93 -2.12 1.88
N MET A 108 -6.32 -3.17 2.45
CA MET A 108 -5.71 -4.25 1.65
C MET A 108 -6.77 -5.04 0.86
N THR A 109 -7.95 -5.26 1.45
CA THR A 109 -9.09 -5.85 0.74
C THR A 109 -9.47 -5.08 -0.52
N GLU A 110 -9.46 -3.74 -0.48
CA GLU A 110 -9.84 -2.93 -1.65
C GLU A 110 -8.90 -3.12 -2.84
N ILE A 111 -7.62 -3.43 -2.57
CA ILE A 111 -6.59 -3.66 -3.59
C ILE A 111 -6.34 -5.15 -3.86
N GLY A 112 -7.17 -6.04 -3.28
CA GLY A 112 -7.10 -7.48 -3.51
C GLY A 112 -5.92 -8.19 -2.83
N ILE A 113 -5.29 -7.56 -1.84
CA ILE A 113 -4.15 -8.12 -1.10
C ILE A 113 -4.62 -8.72 0.23
N PRO A 114 -4.23 -9.95 0.58
CA PRO A 114 -4.51 -10.52 1.89
C PRO A 114 -3.72 -9.78 2.99
N PHE A 115 -4.37 -9.43 4.10
CA PHE A 115 -3.67 -8.89 5.26
C PHE A 115 -3.29 -10.04 6.19
N GLU A 116 -2.00 -10.34 6.31
CA GLU A 116 -1.49 -11.38 7.20
C GLU A 116 -0.94 -10.80 8.50
N THR A 117 -1.20 -11.48 9.62
CA THR A 117 -0.65 -11.07 10.90
C THR A 117 -0.52 -12.25 11.86
N THR A 118 0.43 -12.16 12.79
CA THR A 118 0.54 -13.06 13.95
C THR A 118 -0.40 -12.66 15.08
N MET A 119 -1.01 -11.48 15.03
CA MET A 119 -1.95 -11.02 16.04
C MET A 119 -3.15 -11.96 16.19
N GLU A 120 -3.59 -12.13 17.43
CA GLU A 120 -4.87 -12.73 17.75
C GLU A 120 -6.00 -11.79 17.30
N VAL A 121 -7.04 -12.33 16.66
CA VAL A 121 -8.16 -11.53 16.16
C VAL A 121 -9.46 -11.93 16.86
N PRO A 122 -10.22 -10.97 17.41
CA PRO A 122 -11.52 -11.24 17.99
C PRO A 122 -12.45 -11.76 16.89
N GLN A 123 -12.86 -13.03 17.02
CA GLN A 123 -13.81 -13.65 16.10
C GLN A 123 -15.13 -12.89 16.18
N SER A 124 -15.40 -12.10 15.14
CA SER A 124 -16.53 -11.18 15.09
C SER A 124 -17.17 -11.19 13.71
N PHE A 125 -18.31 -10.52 13.60
CA PHE A 125 -18.96 -10.28 12.31
C PHE A 125 -18.25 -9.20 11.46
N LEU A 126 -17.19 -8.55 11.97
CA LEU A 126 -16.45 -7.51 11.25
C LEU A 126 -15.17 -8.02 10.61
N MET A 127 -14.42 -8.84 11.35
CA MET A 127 -13.21 -9.48 10.88
C MET A 127 -13.01 -10.81 11.60
N TYR A 128 -12.36 -11.75 10.92
CA TYR A 128 -12.01 -13.05 11.46
C TYR A 128 -10.74 -13.60 10.79
N LYS A 129 -10.16 -14.62 11.42
CA LYS A 129 -8.94 -15.31 10.98
C LYS A 129 -9.26 -16.78 10.76
N PRO A 130 -9.62 -17.22 9.54
CA PRO A 130 -10.16 -18.56 9.31
C PRO A 130 -9.10 -19.65 9.37
N ARG A 131 -7.85 -19.33 9.01
CA ARG A 131 -6.72 -20.27 8.96
C ARG A 131 -5.54 -19.70 9.72
N ARG A 132 -4.83 -20.59 10.44
CA ARG A 132 -3.54 -20.30 11.05
C ARG A 132 -2.48 -21.15 10.38
N MET A 133 -1.39 -20.50 10.02
CA MET A 133 -0.14 -21.09 9.59
C MET A 133 0.59 -21.71 10.81
N ILE A 134 1.69 -22.41 10.56
CA ILE A 134 2.48 -23.13 11.59
C ILE A 134 3.15 -22.17 12.59
N ASP A 135 3.43 -20.95 12.16
CA ASP A 135 4.06 -19.86 12.90
C ASP A 135 3.05 -18.91 13.57
N ASP A 136 1.78 -19.33 13.68
CA ASP A 136 0.64 -18.53 14.16
C ASP A 136 0.25 -17.34 13.26
N THR A 137 0.95 -17.11 12.14
CA THR A 137 0.54 -16.17 11.09
C THR A 137 -0.78 -16.62 10.47
N GLY A 138 -1.56 -15.68 9.97
CA GLY A 138 -2.69 -16.03 9.13
C GLY A 138 -3.43 -14.81 8.63
N GLU A 139 -4.15 -15.04 7.55
CA GLU A 139 -4.90 -14.03 6.83
C GLU A 139 -6.12 -13.57 7.63
N ILE A 140 -6.32 -12.25 7.67
CA ILE A 140 -7.49 -11.61 8.25
C ILE A 140 -8.45 -11.27 7.13
N LEU A 141 -9.69 -11.72 7.29
CA LEU A 141 -10.74 -11.51 6.31
C LEU A 141 -11.81 -10.59 6.87
N ILE A 142 -12.20 -9.61 6.07
CA ILE A 142 -13.49 -8.92 6.19
C ILE A 142 -14.50 -9.69 5.32
N PRO A 143 -15.67 -10.06 5.88
CA PRO A 143 -16.68 -10.76 5.10
C PRO A 143 -17.15 -9.95 3.89
N HIS A 144 -17.19 -10.59 2.72
CA HIS A 144 -17.57 -9.91 1.47
C HIS A 144 -18.98 -9.30 1.56
N GLU A 145 -19.87 -9.91 2.36
CA GLU A 145 -21.25 -9.44 2.54
C GLU A 145 -21.35 -8.05 3.20
N ILE A 146 -20.27 -7.59 3.84
CA ILE A 146 -20.23 -6.32 4.57
C ILE A 146 -19.13 -5.38 4.07
N ASP A 147 -18.39 -5.75 3.03
CA ASP A 147 -17.23 -4.99 2.56
C ASP A 147 -17.57 -3.51 2.27
N THR A 148 -18.67 -3.27 1.55
CA THR A 148 -19.17 -1.91 1.27
C THR A 148 -19.46 -1.12 2.55
N LYS A 149 -20.00 -1.79 3.59
CA LYS A 149 -20.30 -1.14 4.87
C LYS A 149 -19.05 -0.84 5.66
N MET A 150 -18.05 -1.73 5.60
CA MET A 150 -16.76 -1.51 6.23
C MET A 150 -15.99 -0.38 5.57
N LYS A 151 -15.99 -0.32 4.23
CA LYS A 151 -15.47 0.81 3.46
C LYS A 151 -16.12 2.14 3.88
N GLU A 152 -17.44 2.17 3.94
CA GLU A 152 -18.16 3.37 4.41
C GLU A 152 -17.82 3.70 5.87
N ALA A 153 -17.72 2.71 6.75
CA ALA A 153 -17.41 2.92 8.16
C ALA A 153 -16.00 3.48 8.38
N VAL A 154 -14.99 3.00 7.67
CA VAL A 154 -13.62 3.54 7.73
C VAL A 154 -13.57 5.02 7.32
N GLN A 155 -14.52 5.48 6.50
CA GLN A 155 -14.61 6.87 6.06
C GLN A 155 -15.49 7.76 6.95
N THR A 156 -16.43 7.18 7.70
CA THR A 156 -17.50 7.92 8.40
C THR A 156 -17.49 7.76 9.92
N ASP A 157 -16.95 6.68 10.46
CA ASP A 157 -16.76 6.51 11.90
C ASP A 157 -15.53 7.28 12.36
N GLU A 158 -15.68 8.15 13.36
CA GLU A 158 -14.61 9.07 13.80
C GLU A 158 -13.32 8.33 14.19
N THR A 159 -13.43 7.20 14.90
CA THR A 159 -12.26 6.45 15.39
C THR A 159 -11.53 5.76 14.24
N LEU A 160 -12.28 5.05 13.39
CA LEU A 160 -11.68 4.35 12.25
C LEU A 160 -11.10 5.33 11.22
N LYS A 161 -11.80 6.44 10.97
CA LYS A 161 -11.35 7.48 10.07
C LYS A 161 -10.07 8.14 10.56
N GLU A 162 -9.98 8.45 11.84
CA GLU A 162 -8.77 9.02 12.45
C GLU A 162 -7.57 8.09 12.27
N LEU A 163 -7.73 6.79 12.59
CA LEU A 163 -6.67 5.79 12.42
C LEU A 163 -6.23 5.63 10.96
N SER A 164 -7.21 5.57 10.04
CA SER A 164 -6.97 5.51 8.59
C SER A 164 -6.18 6.71 8.10
N ASP A 165 -6.58 7.92 8.50
CA ASP A 165 -5.91 9.15 8.10
C ASP A 165 -4.50 9.25 8.70
N LEU A 166 -4.31 8.88 9.98
CA LEU A 166 -2.98 8.86 10.63
C LEU A 166 -2.02 7.91 9.91
N TYR A 167 -2.48 6.70 9.57
CA TYR A 167 -1.69 5.71 8.87
C TYR A 167 -1.36 6.15 7.45
N ARG A 168 -2.36 6.58 6.66
CA ARG A 168 -2.12 7.02 5.28
C ARG A 168 -1.23 8.25 5.20
N LEU A 169 -1.34 9.19 6.14
CA LEU A 169 -0.43 10.34 6.21
C LEU A 169 1.00 9.93 6.57
N LEU A 170 1.19 8.91 7.42
CA LEU A 170 2.51 8.34 7.68
C LEU A 170 3.11 7.76 6.40
N ILE A 171 2.39 6.84 5.74
CA ILE A 171 2.87 6.20 4.50
C ILE A 171 3.15 7.23 3.42
N ALA A 172 2.22 8.17 3.18
CA ALA A 172 2.43 9.26 2.23
C ALA A 172 3.66 10.12 2.56
N SER A 173 3.97 10.33 3.84
CA SER A 173 5.17 11.08 4.24
C SER A 173 6.45 10.32 3.94
N VAL A 174 6.47 9.01 4.23
CA VAL A 174 7.61 8.16 3.89
C VAL A 174 7.81 8.15 2.37
N GLU A 175 6.74 7.95 1.60
CA GLU A 175 6.83 7.88 0.14
C GLU A 175 7.26 9.20 -0.50
N LEU A 176 6.77 10.32 0.01
CA LEU A 176 7.09 11.63 -0.53
C LEU A 176 8.52 12.07 -0.17
N TYR A 177 8.98 11.77 1.04
CA TYR A 177 10.23 12.33 1.56
C TYR A 177 11.41 11.36 1.55
N GLY A 178 11.15 10.05 1.56
CA GLY A 178 12.16 9.00 1.66
C GLY A 178 12.73 8.87 3.07
N SER A 179 13.10 9.98 3.69
CA SER A 179 13.50 10.02 5.09
C SER A 179 13.07 11.33 5.77
N LEU A 180 12.49 11.22 6.96
CA LEU A 180 12.00 12.35 7.74
C LEU A 180 12.22 12.18 9.25
N PRO A 181 12.52 13.26 9.99
CA PRO A 181 12.52 13.22 11.45
C PRO A 181 11.09 13.13 12.00
N LEU A 182 10.93 12.59 13.23
CA LEU A 182 9.63 12.53 13.91
C LEU A 182 8.95 13.90 14.00
N GLU A 183 9.73 14.96 14.17
CA GLU A 183 9.24 16.33 14.22
C GLU A 183 8.58 16.76 12.90
N GLN A 184 9.05 16.27 11.76
CA GLN A 184 8.43 16.56 10.47
C GLN A 184 7.07 15.84 10.34
N LEU A 185 6.97 14.60 10.82
CA LEU A 185 5.67 13.90 10.88
C LEU A 185 4.69 14.64 11.80
N GLN A 186 5.18 15.21 12.89
CA GLN A 186 4.44 16.10 13.78
C GLN A 186 3.85 17.31 13.02
N VAL A 187 4.63 17.95 12.14
CA VAL A 187 4.17 19.05 11.28
C VAL A 187 3.08 18.59 10.32
N VAL A 188 3.23 17.41 9.71
CA VAL A 188 2.23 16.81 8.81
C VAL A 188 0.91 16.58 9.54
N TYR A 189 0.94 15.94 10.71
CA TYR A 189 -0.27 15.71 11.50
C TYR A 189 -0.89 17.00 12.02
N GLN A 190 -0.08 17.98 12.44
CA GLN A 190 -0.63 19.28 12.83
C GLN A 190 -1.33 19.97 11.66
N LYS A 191 -0.76 19.92 10.45
CA LYS A 191 -1.34 20.61 9.28
C LYS A 191 -2.63 19.95 8.81
N TYR A 192 -2.67 18.62 8.70
CA TYR A 192 -3.76 17.92 8.02
C TYR A 192 -4.76 17.25 8.96
N MET A 193 -4.42 17.08 10.24
CA MET A 193 -5.31 16.49 11.25
C MET A 193 -5.71 17.48 12.36
N ASP A 194 -5.10 18.68 12.39
CA ASP A 194 -5.21 19.61 13.52
C ASP A 194 -4.82 18.95 14.87
N GLN A 195 -3.88 18.00 14.81
CA GLN A 195 -3.41 17.25 15.98
C GLN A 195 -1.95 17.58 16.27
N THR A 196 -1.70 18.11 17.47
CA THR A 196 -0.33 18.24 17.99
C THR A 196 0.03 17.00 18.81
N LEU A 197 0.65 16.00 18.18
CA LEU A 197 1.16 14.84 18.91
C LEU A 197 2.50 15.16 19.57
N THR A 198 2.72 14.72 20.81
CA THR A 198 4.05 14.77 21.43
C THR A 198 4.97 13.74 20.77
N LEU A 199 6.30 13.89 20.94
CA LEU A 199 7.24 12.89 20.40
C LEU A 199 7.02 11.50 21.01
N ASP A 200 6.61 11.42 22.28
CA ASP A 200 6.28 10.16 22.93
C ASP A 200 5.00 9.56 22.34
N ALA A 201 3.96 10.37 22.10
CA ALA A 201 2.74 9.89 21.46
C ALA A 201 2.97 9.43 20.00
N LEU A 202 3.90 10.07 19.28
CA LEU A 202 4.33 9.62 17.96
C LEU A 202 5.04 8.27 18.02
N LYS A 203 5.90 8.04 19.02
CA LYS A 203 6.55 6.74 19.21
C LYS A 203 5.53 5.66 19.55
N ASP A 204 4.63 5.93 20.50
CA ASP A 204 3.55 4.99 20.83
C ASP A 204 2.68 4.66 19.60
N TRP A 205 2.46 5.64 18.71
CA TRP A 205 1.77 5.42 17.45
C TRP A 205 2.57 4.54 16.47
N LEU A 206 3.86 4.78 16.31
CA LEU A 206 4.73 3.98 15.42
C LEU A 206 4.90 2.56 15.96
N ASP A 207 5.07 2.38 17.27
CA ASP A 207 5.12 1.08 17.93
C ASP A 207 3.82 0.29 17.69
N LEU A 208 2.67 0.97 17.74
CA LEU A 208 1.38 0.37 17.41
C LEU A 208 1.29 -0.06 15.93
N VAL A 209 1.78 0.78 15.02
CA VAL A 209 1.81 0.44 13.59
C VAL A 209 2.72 -0.77 13.35
N GLU A 210 3.88 -0.83 14.00
CA GLU A 210 4.81 -1.95 13.90
C GLU A 210 4.26 -3.24 14.53
N GLU A 211 3.51 -3.15 15.62
CA GLU A 211 2.80 -4.31 16.21
C GLU A 211 1.78 -4.90 15.23
N VAL A 212 1.01 -4.04 14.55
CA VAL A 212 -0.10 -4.46 13.68
C VAL A 212 0.36 -4.86 12.29
N ASN A 213 1.36 -4.14 11.75
CA ASN A 213 1.85 -4.28 10.39
C ASN A 213 3.39 -4.43 10.34
N PRO A 214 3.96 -5.52 10.89
CA PRO A 214 5.41 -5.70 10.91
C PRO A 214 5.99 -5.98 9.51
N ASP A 215 5.26 -6.72 8.67
CA ASP A 215 5.78 -7.24 7.40
C ASP A 215 5.43 -6.36 6.18
N PHE A 216 4.42 -5.49 6.27
CA PHE A 216 4.06 -4.55 5.19
C PHE A 216 4.45 -3.10 5.51
N LYS A 217 5.48 -2.88 6.33
CA LYS A 217 6.09 -1.56 6.49
C LYS A 217 7.20 -1.36 5.46
N ASN A 218 7.10 -0.28 4.70
CA ASN A 218 8.13 0.17 3.77
C ASN A 218 9.14 1.11 4.44
N TYR A 219 9.24 1.12 5.77
CA TYR A 219 10.12 2.02 6.52
C TYR A 219 10.71 1.41 7.79
N VAL A 220 11.80 2.02 8.26
CA VAL A 220 12.44 1.77 9.55
C VAL A 220 12.44 3.04 10.40
N VAL A 221 12.38 2.87 11.72
CA VAL A 221 12.46 3.98 12.68
C VAL A 221 13.75 3.85 13.48
N GLU A 222 14.72 4.72 13.21
CA GLU A 222 16.03 4.71 13.86
C GLU A 222 16.47 6.12 14.25
N ASP A 223 17.01 6.26 15.46
CA ASP A 223 17.57 7.52 15.98
C ASP A 223 16.65 8.76 15.94
N GLY A 224 15.33 8.55 15.85
CA GLY A 224 14.33 9.62 15.74
C GLY A 224 13.99 10.02 14.30
N ASN A 225 14.40 9.23 13.31
CA ASN A 225 14.02 9.37 11.91
C ASN A 225 13.21 8.15 11.45
N ILE A 226 12.30 8.41 10.53
CA ILE A 226 11.54 7.41 9.79
C ILE A 226 12.15 7.41 8.39
N THR A 227 12.64 6.27 7.93
CA THR A 227 13.36 6.14 6.66
C THR A 227 12.81 4.99 5.86
N HIS A 228 12.50 5.22 4.58
CA HIS A 228 12.05 4.19 3.65
C HIS A 228 13.12 3.09 3.54
N ILE A 229 12.71 1.83 3.39
CA ILE A 229 13.64 0.68 3.35
C ILE A 229 14.61 0.76 2.17
N ASP A 230 14.14 1.28 1.03
CA ASP A 230 14.94 1.46 -0.19
C ASP A 230 15.67 2.80 -0.26
N PHE A 231 15.74 3.54 0.85
CA PHE A 231 16.44 4.81 0.89
C PHE A 231 17.96 4.61 0.94
N GLN A 232 18.68 5.07 -0.09
CA GLN A 232 20.10 4.72 -0.27
C GLN A 232 21.10 5.77 0.23
N PHE A 233 20.66 6.94 0.69
CA PHE A 233 21.59 7.97 1.18
C PHE A 233 22.07 7.68 2.60
N ASP A 234 23.37 7.90 2.85
CA ASP A 234 23.94 7.77 4.18
C ASP A 234 23.61 8.99 5.07
N GLN A 235 23.99 8.92 6.35
CA GLN A 235 23.70 10.03 7.28
C GLN A 235 24.37 11.37 6.91
N PRO A 236 25.65 11.41 6.50
CA PRO A 236 26.25 12.62 5.94
C PRO A 236 25.46 13.23 4.78
N ASP A 237 25.06 12.43 3.79
CA ASP A 237 24.28 12.87 2.64
C ASP A 237 22.92 13.43 3.08
N MET A 238 22.26 12.72 3.99
CA MET A 238 21.01 13.16 4.61
C MET A 238 21.10 14.52 5.29
N LEU A 239 22.14 14.74 6.09
CA LEU A 239 22.38 16.01 6.76
C LEU A 239 22.64 17.12 5.76
N GLU A 240 23.37 16.82 4.69
CA GLU A 240 23.60 17.78 3.61
C GLU A 240 22.29 18.14 2.90
N ILE A 241 21.46 17.17 2.54
CA ILE A 241 20.15 17.38 1.89
C ILE A 241 19.23 18.22 2.81
N ALA A 242 19.08 17.80 4.07
CA ALA A 242 18.26 18.48 5.05
C ALA A 242 18.75 19.91 5.36
N SER A 243 20.04 20.20 5.18
CA SER A 243 20.59 21.56 5.36
C SER A 243 20.23 22.53 4.22
N LYS A 244 19.81 22.02 3.06
CA LYS A 244 19.61 22.80 1.83
C LYS A 244 18.22 23.41 1.70
N GLY A 245 17.22 22.96 2.46
CA GLY A 245 15.85 23.44 2.29
C GLY A 245 14.87 22.87 3.32
N THR A 246 13.59 23.18 3.11
CA THR A 246 12.48 22.63 3.89
C THR A 246 11.76 21.55 3.10
N TYR A 247 11.20 20.56 3.80
CA TYR A 247 10.32 19.57 3.18
C TYR A 247 9.21 20.23 2.37
N TYR A 248 8.91 19.65 1.20
CA TYR A 248 7.69 19.99 0.47
C TYR A 248 6.49 19.69 1.35
N LEU A 249 5.48 20.53 1.32
CA LEU A 249 4.29 20.31 2.13
C LEU A 249 3.05 20.63 1.29
N PRO A 250 2.41 19.60 0.70
CA PRO A 250 1.22 19.74 -0.15
C PRO A 250 0.21 20.73 0.39
N GLU A 251 -0.50 21.47 -0.46
CA GLU A 251 -1.40 22.52 0.01
C GLU A 251 -2.56 21.93 0.82
N THR A 252 -3.11 20.81 0.35
CA THR A 252 -4.27 20.14 0.93
C THR A 252 -3.93 18.75 1.46
N LYS A 253 -4.81 18.24 2.34
CA LYS A 253 -4.70 16.85 2.84
C LYS A 253 -4.90 15.85 1.72
N GLU A 254 -5.83 16.14 0.81
CA GLU A 254 -6.13 15.29 -0.34
C GLU A 254 -4.90 15.13 -1.23
N GLU A 255 -4.17 16.22 -1.49
CA GLU A 255 -2.92 16.17 -2.24
C GLU A 255 -1.83 15.37 -1.51
N MET A 256 -1.71 15.52 -0.18
CA MET A 256 -0.78 14.70 0.60
C MET A 256 -1.12 13.22 0.53
N LEU A 257 -2.38 12.86 0.69
CA LEU A 257 -2.82 11.45 0.71
C LEU A 257 -2.65 10.76 -0.65
N ILE A 258 -2.56 11.48 -1.75
CA ILE A 258 -2.22 10.91 -3.06
C ILE A 258 -0.87 10.15 -2.99
N TYR A 259 0.10 10.62 -2.22
CA TYR A 259 1.40 9.94 -2.09
C TYR A 259 1.35 8.65 -1.25
N SER A 260 0.23 8.31 -0.62
CA SER A 260 0.03 6.96 -0.07
C SER A 260 -0.25 5.92 -1.16
N GLU A 261 -0.54 6.36 -2.39
CA GLU A 261 -0.83 5.53 -3.55
C GLU A 261 0.19 5.78 -4.68
N ARG A 262 0.71 7.01 -4.82
CA ARG A 262 1.76 7.39 -5.79
C ARG A 262 3.15 7.20 -5.22
N VAL A 263 3.53 5.93 -5.06
CA VAL A 263 4.84 5.49 -4.54
C VAL A 263 6.01 6.22 -5.23
N TYR A 264 5.97 6.41 -6.56
CA TYR A 264 7.08 7.02 -7.29
C TYR A 264 7.05 8.55 -7.41
N GLY A 265 6.07 9.23 -6.80
CA GLY A 265 5.99 10.69 -6.85
C GLY A 265 5.65 11.30 -8.21
N ILE A 266 5.16 10.48 -9.15
CA ILE A 266 4.66 10.85 -10.49
C ILE A 266 3.27 10.24 -10.75
N ASP A 267 2.62 10.63 -11.84
CA ASP A 267 1.31 10.09 -12.23
C ASP A 267 1.41 8.62 -12.67
N PRO A 268 0.39 7.76 -12.41
CA PRO A 268 0.42 6.34 -12.82
C PRO A 268 0.71 6.12 -14.31
N GLU A 269 0.12 6.94 -15.19
CA GLU A 269 0.37 6.86 -16.65
C GLU A 269 1.87 7.07 -16.99
N GLN A 270 2.59 7.86 -16.18
CA GLN A 270 4.03 8.06 -16.35
C GLN A 270 4.84 6.87 -15.83
N CYS A 271 4.40 6.24 -14.73
CA CYS A 271 4.97 4.97 -14.28
C CYS A 271 4.82 3.88 -15.34
N ASP A 272 3.62 3.74 -15.90
CA ASP A 272 3.30 2.75 -16.93
C ASP A 272 4.19 2.93 -18.16
N ARG A 273 4.48 4.18 -18.56
CA ARG A 273 5.41 4.46 -19.65
C ARG A 273 6.82 3.94 -19.40
N VAL A 274 7.33 4.01 -18.17
CA VAL A 274 8.64 3.46 -17.82
C VAL A 274 8.60 1.94 -17.84
N ILE A 275 7.56 1.35 -17.28
CA ILE A 275 7.38 -0.11 -17.24
C ILE A 275 7.27 -0.69 -18.66
N GLU A 276 6.43 -0.10 -19.51
CA GLU A 276 6.27 -0.54 -20.90
C GLU A 276 7.56 -0.31 -21.71
N TRP A 277 8.28 0.79 -21.47
CA TRP A 277 9.59 1.00 -22.07
C TRP A 277 10.59 -0.11 -21.67
N VAL A 278 10.61 -0.53 -20.39
CA VAL A 278 11.43 -1.67 -19.98
C VAL A 278 11.00 -2.94 -20.70
N LYS A 279 9.70 -3.24 -20.77
CA LYS A 279 9.19 -4.44 -21.47
C LYS A 279 9.55 -4.46 -22.96
N ASP A 280 9.56 -3.31 -23.62
CA ASP A 280 9.94 -3.20 -25.03
C ASP A 280 11.41 -3.52 -25.28
N HIS A 281 12.28 -3.18 -24.32
CA HIS A 281 13.73 -3.33 -24.42
C HIS A 281 14.29 -4.54 -23.66
N PHE A 282 13.47 -5.24 -22.87
CA PHE A 282 13.89 -6.39 -22.07
C PHE A 282 14.24 -7.58 -22.96
N ILE A 283 15.48 -8.04 -22.85
CA ILE A 283 16.00 -9.18 -23.62
C ILE A 283 15.42 -10.48 -23.08
N GLU A 284 14.74 -11.22 -23.95
CA GLU A 284 14.22 -12.55 -23.64
C GLU A 284 15.36 -13.59 -23.63
N ASN A 285 15.34 -14.49 -22.65
CA ASN A 285 16.24 -15.63 -22.58
C ASN A 285 15.49 -16.91 -23.00
N ASP A 286 16.16 -17.84 -23.68
CA ASP A 286 15.62 -19.10 -24.20
C ASP A 286 14.91 -19.99 -23.15
N TYR A 287 15.14 -19.74 -21.85
CA TYR A 287 14.56 -20.49 -20.74
C TYR A 287 13.40 -19.79 -20.01
N MET A 288 13.03 -18.59 -20.45
CA MET A 288 12.04 -17.74 -19.81
C MET A 288 10.72 -17.83 -20.58
N ASP A 289 9.61 -18.08 -19.88
CA ASP A 289 8.29 -18.01 -20.51
C ASP A 289 7.78 -16.56 -20.56
N PHE A 290 6.70 -16.33 -21.33
CA PHE A 290 6.12 -15.00 -21.51
C PHE A 290 5.66 -14.35 -20.20
N ILE A 291 5.18 -15.14 -19.24
CA ILE A 291 4.68 -14.61 -17.96
C ILE A 291 5.88 -14.19 -17.10
N GLU A 292 6.88 -15.06 -16.98
CA GLU A 292 8.12 -14.79 -16.25
C GLU A 292 8.83 -13.55 -16.81
N ARG A 293 8.90 -13.42 -18.15
CA ARG A 293 9.47 -12.25 -18.81
C ARG A 293 8.77 -10.95 -18.41
N ASN A 294 7.44 -10.92 -18.48
CA ASN A 294 6.69 -9.70 -18.15
C ASN A 294 6.83 -9.33 -16.68
N LEU A 295 6.80 -10.31 -15.77
CA LEU A 295 7.02 -10.07 -14.34
C LEU A 295 8.40 -9.48 -14.06
N MET A 296 9.46 -10.06 -14.63
CA MET A 296 10.82 -9.55 -14.44
C MET A 296 11.01 -8.15 -15.02
N ALA A 297 10.40 -7.86 -16.18
CA ALA A 297 10.44 -6.53 -16.78
C ALA A 297 9.68 -5.50 -15.92
N GLU A 298 8.53 -5.87 -15.33
CA GLU A 298 7.78 -5.01 -14.41
C GLU A 298 8.54 -4.73 -13.11
N GLU A 299 9.19 -5.76 -12.55
CA GLU A 299 10.06 -5.63 -11.38
C GLU A 299 11.24 -4.69 -11.67
N LEU A 300 11.89 -4.84 -12.83
CA LEU A 300 12.96 -3.95 -13.25
C LEU A 300 12.44 -2.51 -13.43
N GLY A 301 11.32 -2.31 -14.13
CA GLY A 301 10.73 -0.97 -14.30
C GLY A 301 10.41 -0.27 -12.98
N THR A 302 9.91 -1.01 -12.00
CA THR A 302 9.68 -0.56 -10.62
C THR A 302 10.98 -0.12 -9.94
N GLU A 303 12.04 -0.92 -10.04
CA GLU A 303 13.36 -0.60 -9.50
C GLU A 303 13.96 0.66 -10.15
N LEU A 304 13.85 0.81 -11.48
CA LEU A 304 14.34 2.02 -12.16
C LEU A 304 13.57 3.26 -11.70
N LEU A 305 12.24 3.19 -11.56
CA LEU A 305 11.42 4.28 -11.02
C LEU A 305 11.85 4.70 -9.60
N LEU A 306 12.17 3.73 -8.76
CA LEU A 306 12.67 3.96 -7.40
C LEU A 306 14.05 4.63 -7.40
N GLN A 307 14.96 4.18 -8.27
CA GLN A 307 16.27 4.78 -8.44
C GLN A 307 16.18 6.25 -8.90
N LEU A 308 15.25 6.58 -9.80
CA LEU A 308 15.05 7.97 -10.24
C LEU A 308 14.73 8.92 -9.07
N LYS A 309 14.13 8.45 -7.97
CA LYS A 309 13.87 9.26 -6.77
C LYS A 309 15.13 9.74 -6.06
N HIS A 310 16.27 9.08 -6.31
CA HIS A 310 17.58 9.39 -5.72
C HIS A 310 18.43 10.33 -6.59
N LEU A 311 18.05 10.56 -7.85
CA LEU A 311 18.95 11.21 -8.79
C LEU A 311 18.70 12.70 -8.95
N SER A 312 19.79 13.42 -9.22
CA SER A 312 19.73 14.85 -9.55
C SER A 312 19.34 15.07 -11.00
N GLU A 313 20.00 14.34 -11.91
CA GLU A 313 19.93 14.51 -13.34
C GLU A 313 19.90 13.15 -14.06
N ALA A 314 19.30 13.07 -15.25
CA ALA A 314 19.19 11.80 -15.99
C ALA A 314 20.57 11.20 -16.34
N HIS A 315 21.59 12.04 -16.50
CA HIS A 315 22.94 11.59 -16.80
C HIS A 315 23.54 10.73 -15.68
N ASP A 316 23.09 10.91 -14.44
CA ASP A 316 23.53 10.09 -13.29
C ASP A 316 23.08 8.63 -13.46
N PHE A 317 22.09 8.36 -14.33
CA PHE A 317 21.56 7.04 -14.64
C PHE A 317 22.38 6.29 -15.72
N MET A 318 23.26 6.98 -16.46
CA MET A 318 24.01 6.37 -17.57
C MET A 318 24.76 5.08 -17.17
N PRO A 319 25.49 5.01 -16.04
CA PRO A 319 26.20 3.79 -15.65
C PRO A 319 25.28 2.60 -15.37
N VAL A 320 24.04 2.86 -14.93
CA VAL A 320 23.04 1.82 -14.68
C VAL A 320 22.54 1.24 -16.00
N LEU A 321 22.20 2.10 -16.97
CA LEU A 321 21.81 1.65 -18.31
C LEU A 321 22.94 0.90 -19.01
N GLU A 322 24.17 1.40 -18.93
CA GLU A 322 25.35 0.71 -19.47
C GLU A 322 25.50 -0.69 -18.85
N ALA A 323 25.38 -0.81 -17.52
CA ALA A 323 25.47 -2.10 -16.85
C ALA A 323 24.37 -3.08 -17.28
N LEU A 324 23.10 -2.62 -17.35
CA LEU A 324 21.98 -3.46 -17.77
C LEU A 324 22.12 -3.95 -19.23
N ILE A 325 22.73 -3.15 -20.10
CA ILE A 325 23.01 -3.53 -21.48
C ILE A 325 24.20 -4.49 -21.56
N GLU A 326 25.28 -4.21 -20.82
CA GLU A 326 26.45 -5.09 -20.74
C GLU A 326 26.13 -6.47 -20.16
N GLU A 327 25.17 -6.54 -19.24
CA GLU A 327 24.67 -7.78 -18.64
C GLU A 327 23.58 -8.47 -19.49
N GLU A 328 23.29 -7.96 -20.68
CA GLU A 328 22.27 -8.48 -21.61
C GLU A 328 20.87 -8.54 -20.98
N VAL A 329 20.55 -7.62 -20.08
CA VAL A 329 19.20 -7.44 -19.51
C VAL A 329 18.34 -6.56 -20.42
N LEU A 330 18.91 -5.49 -20.95
CA LEU A 330 18.28 -4.58 -21.92
C LEU A 330 19.05 -4.58 -23.23
N ASP A 331 18.35 -4.34 -24.35
CA ASP A 331 18.99 -4.19 -25.66
C ASP A 331 19.77 -2.87 -25.80
N GLU A 332 20.68 -2.81 -26.79
CA GLU A 332 21.52 -1.64 -27.04
C GLU A 332 20.72 -0.38 -27.43
N ASP A 333 19.51 -0.53 -27.98
CA ASP A 333 18.64 0.57 -28.39
C ASP A 333 17.97 1.24 -27.17
N ALA A 334 17.99 0.60 -26.00
CA ALA A 334 17.50 1.15 -24.75
C ALA A 334 18.27 2.41 -24.30
N PHE A 335 19.58 2.48 -24.55
CA PHE A 335 20.40 3.58 -24.03
C PHE A 335 19.89 4.99 -24.43
N PRO A 336 19.74 5.31 -25.73
CA PRO A 336 19.30 6.64 -26.13
C PRO A 336 17.83 6.94 -25.76
N THR A 337 16.93 5.96 -25.84
CA THR A 337 15.50 6.16 -25.56
C THR A 337 15.22 6.27 -24.06
N GLY A 338 15.96 5.51 -23.24
CA GLY A 338 15.85 5.53 -21.78
C GLY A 338 16.29 6.85 -21.18
N LEU A 339 17.41 7.43 -21.64
CA LEU A 339 17.87 8.73 -21.11
C LEU A 339 16.87 9.86 -21.37
N ASP A 340 16.29 9.93 -22.57
CA ASP A 340 15.28 10.93 -22.91
C ASP A 340 14.01 10.75 -22.05
N LEU A 341 13.58 9.50 -21.86
CA LEU A 341 12.44 9.17 -21.01
C LEU A 341 12.69 9.55 -19.55
N PHE A 342 13.86 9.21 -19.00
CA PHE A 342 14.21 9.48 -17.61
C PHE A 342 14.37 10.98 -17.33
N ASP A 343 14.91 11.76 -18.27
CA ASP A 343 14.94 13.21 -18.15
C ASP A 343 13.54 13.81 -18.10
N GLU A 344 12.63 13.32 -18.94
CA GLU A 344 11.21 13.70 -18.88
C GLU A 344 10.61 13.37 -17.50
N MET A 345 10.82 12.15 -16.99
CA MET A 345 10.28 11.72 -15.70
C MET A 345 10.81 12.57 -14.53
N LEU A 346 12.12 12.85 -14.50
CA LEU A 346 12.76 13.63 -13.44
C LEU A 346 12.26 15.09 -13.36
N ASN A 347 11.72 15.63 -14.45
CA ASN A 347 11.13 16.97 -14.46
C ASN A 347 9.78 17.03 -13.72
N HIS A 348 9.05 15.92 -13.68
CA HIS A 348 7.72 15.83 -13.05
C HIS A 348 7.77 15.16 -11.66
N MET A 349 8.81 14.38 -11.39
CA MET A 349 8.94 13.59 -10.18
C MET A 349 9.25 14.44 -8.95
N ARG A 350 8.48 14.20 -7.89
CA ARG A 350 8.85 14.60 -6.52
C ARG A 350 9.85 13.60 -5.97
N ARG A 351 11.01 14.11 -5.54
CA ARG A 351 12.17 13.27 -5.25
C ARG A 351 12.62 13.35 -3.81
N TRP A 352 13.17 12.25 -3.34
CA TRP A 352 13.73 12.11 -2.00
C TRP A 352 14.94 13.02 -1.80
N LEU A 353 15.82 13.10 -2.81
CA LEU A 353 16.98 13.99 -2.82
C LEU A 353 16.59 15.47 -2.62
N TYR A 354 15.36 15.82 -2.93
CA TYR A 354 14.84 17.18 -2.82
C TYR A 354 13.75 17.32 -1.78
N LEU A 355 13.72 16.45 -0.76
CA LEU A 355 12.79 16.53 0.37
C LEU A 355 11.31 16.58 -0.09
N GLY A 356 10.97 15.87 -1.17
CA GLY A 356 9.64 15.84 -1.77
C GLY A 356 9.33 16.97 -2.77
N HIS A 357 10.30 17.84 -3.09
CA HIS A 357 10.14 18.83 -4.15
C HIS A 357 10.45 18.25 -5.54
N THR A 358 9.93 18.89 -6.57
CA THR A 358 10.41 18.71 -7.95
C THR A 358 11.75 19.45 -8.17
N SER A 359 12.43 19.17 -9.29
CA SER A 359 13.62 19.92 -9.75
C SER A 359 13.45 21.43 -9.65
N GLU A 360 12.34 21.94 -10.20
CA GLU A 360 12.11 23.36 -10.37
C GLU A 360 11.84 24.04 -9.03
N GLU A 361 10.97 23.44 -8.21
CA GLU A 361 10.63 23.93 -6.87
C GLU A 361 11.88 24.01 -5.99
N PHE A 362 12.73 22.98 -5.98
CA PHE A 362 13.92 22.97 -5.16
C PHE A 362 14.97 23.99 -5.62
N LYS A 363 15.19 24.12 -6.94
CA LYS A 363 16.06 25.16 -7.51
C LYS A 363 15.56 26.57 -7.11
N ASN A 364 14.25 26.78 -7.10
CA ASN A 364 13.67 28.04 -6.65
C ASN A 364 13.97 28.32 -5.17
N ILE A 365 13.87 27.32 -4.29
CA ILE A 365 14.23 27.46 -2.87
C ILE A 365 15.70 27.87 -2.71
N LEU A 366 16.61 27.18 -3.38
CA LEU A 366 18.05 27.50 -3.32
C LEU A 366 18.35 28.93 -3.80
N ASN A 367 17.71 29.35 -4.89
CA ASN A 367 17.88 30.69 -5.46
C ASN A 367 17.31 31.81 -4.58
N HIS A 368 16.36 31.52 -3.69
CA HIS A 368 15.70 32.49 -2.80
C HIS A 368 16.10 32.35 -1.32
N SER A 369 17.08 31.51 -1.00
CA SER A 369 17.60 31.20 0.35
C SER A 369 18.20 32.39 1.13
N GLY A 370 18.17 33.60 0.57
CA GLY A 370 18.46 34.85 1.28
C GLY A 370 17.34 35.35 2.21
N GLU A 371 16.12 34.80 2.09
CA GLU A 371 14.98 35.14 2.96
C GLU A 371 14.72 33.99 3.95
N LYS A 372 14.83 34.28 5.25
CA LYS A 372 14.61 33.31 6.32
C LYS A 372 13.19 32.74 6.26
N TYR A 373 13.06 31.46 5.94
CA TYR A 373 11.81 30.73 6.15
C TYR A 373 11.63 30.45 7.65
N GLU A 374 10.52 30.92 8.23
CA GLU A 374 10.27 30.97 9.69
C GLU A 374 9.81 29.65 10.34
N ASN A 375 9.80 28.52 9.63
CA ASN A 375 9.23 27.25 10.16
C ASN A 375 10.24 26.10 10.26
N VAL A 376 11.52 26.39 10.46
CA VAL A 376 12.57 25.36 10.51
C VAL A 376 12.80 24.87 11.94
N ILE A 377 12.71 23.55 12.15
CA ILE A 377 13.50 22.89 13.18
C ILE A 377 14.90 22.69 12.60
N ASP A 378 15.84 23.44 13.17
CA ASP A 378 17.26 23.37 12.84
C ASP A 378 17.82 22.02 13.34
N PHE A 379 18.22 21.14 12.41
CA PHE A 379 18.80 19.82 12.72
C PHE A 379 20.06 19.94 13.61
N HIS A 380 20.80 21.06 13.55
CA HIS A 380 21.91 21.31 14.48
C HIS A 380 21.45 21.61 15.91
N GLN A 381 20.27 22.22 16.10
CA GLN A 381 19.70 22.40 17.44
C GLN A 381 19.26 21.06 18.05
N TYR A 382 18.86 20.09 17.23
CA TYR A 382 18.49 18.75 17.69
C TYR A 382 19.69 17.99 18.28
N GLN A 383 20.85 17.97 17.61
CA GLN A 383 22.05 17.29 18.13
C GLN A 383 22.65 17.97 19.37
N GLN A 384 22.51 19.29 19.52
CA GLN A 384 22.99 19.99 20.72
C GLN A 384 22.18 19.66 21.98
N ARG A 385 20.92 19.19 21.84
CA ARG A 385 20.09 18.72 22.95
C ARG A 385 20.42 17.28 23.39
N LYS A 386 21.25 16.54 22.64
CA LYS A 386 21.78 15.21 23.00
C LYS A 386 23.07 15.26 23.85
N LYS A 387 23.49 16.43 24.35
CA LYS A 387 24.64 16.57 25.28
C LYS A 387 24.26 16.80 26.72
#